data_AF-A0A2M7WPL9-F1
#
_entry.id   AF-A0A2M7WPL9-F1
#
_cell.length_a   1.000
_cell.length_b   1.000
_cell.length_c   1.000
_cell.angle_alpha   90.00
_cell.angle_beta   90.00
_cell.angle_gamma   90.00
#
_symmetry.space_group_name_H-M   'P 1'
#
loop_
_entity.id
_entity.type
_entity.pdbx_description
1 polymer ?
#
loop_
_entity_poly.entity_id
_entity_poly.type
_entity_poly.pdbx_seq_one_letter_code
_entity_poly.pdbx_strand_id
1 'polypeptide(L)'
;MQTYLHEHIPITAHFGIEVVSFDHGEIRLRAPLAANINHRDTAFGGSISSIGIMAGWSIIHFSLTALGLASRIVIQHSSTSYTAPGDADFDAVAALPETQQWERFCAMLKRKGRARITIPSTIIIGNKIIATHEGVFVAILNDRL
;
A
#
# COMPACT_ATOMS: atom_id res chain seq x y z
N MET A 1 -3.43 13.23 -3.15
CA MET A 1 -2.89 11.87 -2.87
C MET A 1 -3.12 10.95 -4.06
N GLN A 2 -4.37 10.72 -4.49
CA GLN A 2 -4.67 9.91 -5.69
C GLN A 2 -3.94 10.37 -6.96
N THR A 3 -4.03 11.65 -7.31
CA THR A 3 -3.31 12.23 -8.46
C THR A 3 -1.81 11.93 -8.43
N TYR A 4 -1.19 12.04 -7.25
CA TYR A 4 0.23 11.73 -7.08
C TYR A 4 0.52 10.25 -7.39
N LEU A 5 -0.32 9.31 -6.91
CA LEU A 5 -0.18 7.89 -7.23
C LEU A 5 -0.28 7.67 -8.74
N HIS A 6 -1.28 8.26 -9.39
CA HIS A 6 -1.51 8.12 -10.83
C HIS A 6 -0.37 8.71 -11.67
N GLU A 7 0.18 9.85 -11.28
CA GLU A 7 1.26 10.50 -12.02
C GLU A 7 2.61 9.81 -11.82
N HIS A 8 2.91 9.36 -10.60
CA HIS A 8 4.24 8.86 -10.23
C HIS A 8 4.34 7.33 -10.29
N ILE A 9 3.20 6.63 -10.29
CA ILE A 9 3.09 5.17 -10.47
C ILE A 9 1.95 4.90 -11.46
N PRO A 10 2.16 5.12 -12.79
CA PRO A 10 1.08 5.18 -13.78
C PRO A 10 0.18 3.94 -13.90
N ILE A 11 0.69 2.75 -13.52
CA ILE A 11 -0.11 1.53 -13.49
C ILE A 11 -1.29 1.63 -12.51
N THR A 12 -1.20 2.49 -11.47
CA THR A 12 -2.29 2.71 -10.52
C THR A 12 -3.52 3.36 -11.16
N ALA A 13 -3.34 4.18 -12.20
CA ALA A 13 -4.44 4.73 -12.98
C ALA A 13 -5.13 3.63 -13.83
N HIS A 14 -4.35 2.70 -14.39
CA HIS A 14 -4.89 1.56 -15.15
C HIS A 14 -5.67 0.59 -14.26
N PHE A 15 -5.23 0.37 -13.02
CA PHE A 15 -6.00 -0.40 -12.03
C PHE A 15 -7.22 0.36 -11.49
N GLY A 16 -7.41 1.64 -11.83
CA GLY A 16 -8.48 2.47 -11.28
C GLY A 16 -8.36 2.67 -9.78
N ILE A 17 -7.13 2.75 -9.24
CA ILE A 17 -6.92 2.89 -7.80
C ILE A 17 -7.37 4.27 -7.33
N GLU A 18 -8.23 4.28 -6.33
CA GLU A 18 -8.71 5.48 -5.65
C GLU A 18 -8.21 5.54 -4.21
N VAL A 19 -7.94 6.75 -3.70
CA VAL A 19 -7.65 6.95 -2.26
C VAL A 19 -8.95 7.29 -1.57
N VAL A 20 -9.55 6.31 -0.88
CA VAL A 20 -10.84 6.45 -0.19
C VAL A 20 -10.69 7.24 1.10
N SER A 21 -9.66 6.91 1.90
CA SER A 21 -9.35 7.63 3.14
C SER A 21 -7.88 7.53 3.50
N PHE A 22 -7.40 8.53 4.24
CA PHE A 22 -6.10 8.54 4.91
C PHE A 22 -6.21 9.39 6.17
N ASP A 23 -6.45 8.71 7.29
CA ASP A 23 -6.68 9.35 8.58
C ASP A 23 -6.33 8.36 9.70
N HIS A 24 -6.08 8.88 10.91
CA HIS A 24 -5.82 8.07 12.12
C HIS A 24 -4.73 6.99 11.99
N GLY A 25 -3.77 7.16 11.08
CA GLY A 25 -2.72 6.17 10.85
C GLY A 25 -3.19 4.94 10.06
N GLU A 26 -4.28 5.06 9.30
CA GLU A 26 -4.78 4.07 8.34
C GLU A 26 -4.91 4.71 6.95
N ILE A 27 -4.71 3.91 5.90
CA ILE A 27 -5.09 4.25 4.53
C ILE A 27 -6.02 3.19 3.96
N ARG A 28 -7.02 3.64 3.21
CA ARG A 28 -7.90 2.79 2.40
C ARG A 28 -7.79 3.17 0.94
N LEU A 29 -7.44 2.18 0.12
CA LEU A 29 -7.47 2.28 -1.33
C LEU A 29 -8.61 1.43 -1.88
N ARG A 30 -9.20 1.82 -3.01
CA ARG A 30 -10.22 1.05 -3.74
C ARG A 30 -9.79 0.80 -5.17
N ALA A 31 -10.17 -0.34 -5.74
CA ALA A 31 -10.07 -0.58 -7.17
C ALA A 31 -11.34 -1.25 -7.72
N PRO A 32 -11.83 -0.84 -8.90
CA PRO A 32 -13.00 -1.43 -9.52
C PRO A 32 -12.68 -2.80 -10.13
N LEU A 33 -13.60 -3.77 -10.02
CA LEU A 33 -13.45 -5.09 -10.62
C LEU A 33 -13.30 -5.01 -12.14
N ALA A 34 -14.05 -4.11 -12.79
CA ALA A 34 -14.08 -3.98 -14.24
C ALA A 34 -12.68 -3.73 -14.86
N ALA A 35 -11.80 -2.99 -14.15
CA ALA A 35 -10.43 -2.73 -14.59
C ALA A 35 -9.43 -3.83 -14.20
N ASN A 36 -9.85 -4.76 -13.34
CA ASN A 36 -8.98 -5.72 -12.67
C ASN A 36 -9.42 -7.18 -12.86
N ILE A 37 -10.30 -7.45 -13.83
CA ILE A 37 -10.88 -8.77 -14.05
C ILE A 37 -9.86 -9.77 -14.64
N ASN A 38 -10.02 -11.04 -14.33
CA ASN A 38 -9.29 -12.17 -14.91
C ASN A 38 -10.20 -13.01 -15.81
N HIS A 39 -9.65 -14.06 -16.44
CA HIS A 39 -10.38 -14.98 -17.33
C HIS A 39 -11.49 -15.82 -16.66
N ARG A 40 -11.76 -15.64 -15.36
CA ARG A 40 -12.78 -16.31 -14.54
C ARG A 40 -13.79 -15.32 -13.95
N ASP A 41 -13.90 -14.13 -14.52
CA ASP A 41 -14.81 -13.07 -14.09
C ASP A 41 -14.64 -12.65 -12.62
N THR A 42 -13.41 -12.74 -12.10
CA THR A 42 -13.02 -12.31 -10.75
C THR A 42 -11.75 -11.47 -10.82
N ALA A 43 -11.39 -10.78 -9.73
CA ALA A 43 -10.19 -9.96 -9.68
C ALA A 43 -8.93 -10.80 -9.95
N PHE A 44 -8.05 -10.27 -10.79
CA PHE A 44 -6.76 -10.86 -11.09
C PHE A 44 -5.89 -10.88 -9.84
N GLY A 45 -5.22 -12.01 -9.57
CA GLY A 45 -4.35 -12.15 -8.40
C GLY A 45 -3.26 -11.07 -8.35
N GLY A 46 -2.68 -10.72 -9.51
CA GLY A 46 -1.72 -9.63 -9.59
C GLY A 46 -2.31 -8.25 -9.29
N SER A 47 -3.59 -8.01 -9.57
CA SER A 47 -4.27 -6.77 -9.17
C SER A 47 -4.49 -6.71 -7.66
N ILE A 48 -4.92 -7.83 -7.06
CA ILE A 48 -5.11 -7.96 -5.60
C ILE A 48 -3.79 -7.74 -4.86
N SER A 49 -2.70 -8.39 -5.29
CA SER A 49 -1.39 -8.19 -4.67
C SER A 49 -0.88 -6.76 -4.88
N SER A 50 -1.08 -6.19 -6.07
CA SER A 50 -0.66 -4.83 -6.39
C SER A 50 -1.35 -3.78 -5.52
N ILE A 51 -2.68 -3.88 -5.30
CA ILE A 51 -3.36 -2.92 -4.43
C ILE A 51 -2.91 -3.07 -2.95
N GLY A 52 -2.61 -4.30 -2.50
CA GLY A 52 -2.05 -4.55 -1.17
C GLY A 52 -0.67 -3.91 -0.98
N ILE A 53 0.21 -4.08 -1.97
CA ILE A 53 1.51 -3.39 -2.03
C ILE A 53 1.30 -1.88 -2.00
N MET A 54 0.37 -1.36 -2.80
CA MET A 54 0.10 0.07 -2.89
C MET A 54 -0.45 0.65 -1.60
N ALA A 55 -1.29 -0.06 -0.84
CA ALA A 55 -1.75 0.38 0.47
C ALA A 55 -0.57 0.53 1.44
N GLY A 56 0.29 -0.50 1.53
CA GLY A 56 1.48 -0.48 2.38
C GLY A 56 2.51 0.58 1.97
N TRP A 57 2.74 0.76 0.68
CA TRP A 57 3.63 1.81 0.17
C TRP A 57 3.08 3.22 0.46
N SER A 58 1.79 3.43 0.19
CA SER A 58 1.14 4.73 0.29
C SER A 58 1.11 5.24 1.73
N ILE A 59 0.79 4.37 2.69
CA ILE A 59 0.76 4.79 4.09
C ILE A 59 2.14 5.25 4.57
N ILE A 60 3.21 4.53 4.22
CA ILE A 60 4.57 4.95 4.56
C ILE A 60 4.89 6.28 3.87
N HIS A 61 4.61 6.40 2.58
CA HIS A 61 4.93 7.58 1.78
C HIS A 61 4.26 8.84 2.33
N PHE A 62 2.94 8.80 2.54
CA PHE A 62 2.19 9.97 2.98
C PHE A 62 2.46 10.30 4.45
N SER A 63 2.63 9.31 5.34
CA SER A 63 3.03 9.55 6.72
C SER A 63 4.43 10.15 6.84
N LEU A 64 5.40 9.68 6.06
CA LEU A 64 6.75 10.28 6.04
C LEU A 64 6.74 11.70 5.44
N THR A 65 5.96 11.92 4.38
CA THR A 65 5.82 13.24 3.76
C THR A 65 5.23 14.26 4.74
N ALA A 66 4.20 13.88 5.50
CA ALA A 66 3.61 14.73 6.54
C ALA A 66 4.60 15.08 7.68
N LEU A 67 5.61 14.23 7.91
CA LEU A 67 6.68 14.46 8.89
C LEU A 67 7.89 15.24 8.31
N GLY A 68 7.83 15.68 7.05
CA GLY A 68 8.96 16.34 6.37
C GLY A 68 10.11 15.38 6.05
N LEU A 69 9.84 14.09 5.99
CA LEU A 69 10.81 13.02 5.72
C LEU A 69 10.56 12.36 4.36
N ALA A 70 10.22 13.14 3.35
CA ALA A 70 10.02 12.65 1.98
C ALA A 70 11.18 11.71 1.59
N SER A 71 10.82 10.48 1.24
CA SER A 71 11.76 9.38 1.06
C SER A 71 11.39 8.58 -0.17
N ARG A 72 12.40 8.04 -0.85
CA ARG A 72 12.20 6.97 -1.81
C ARG A 72 11.84 5.71 -1.05
N ILE A 73 10.79 5.02 -1.47
CA ILE A 73 10.33 3.78 -0.84
C ILE A 73 10.34 2.68 -1.90
N VAL A 74 11.02 1.58 -1.57
CA VAL A 74 11.07 0.37 -2.40
C VAL A 74 10.55 -0.82 -1.59
N ILE A 75 9.89 -1.76 -2.26
CA ILE A 75 9.52 -3.03 -1.64
C ILE A 75 10.70 -4.01 -1.76
N GLN A 76 11.09 -4.61 -0.63
CA GLN A 76 12.16 -5.60 -0.55
C GLN A 76 11.59 -7.03 -0.57
N HIS A 77 10.44 -7.25 0.04
CA HIS A 77 9.75 -8.53 0.09
C HIS A 77 8.24 -8.31 0.08
N SER A 78 7.51 -9.22 -0.56
CA SER A 78 6.06 -9.19 -0.69
C SER A 78 5.51 -10.61 -0.60
N SER A 79 4.49 -10.81 0.21
CA SER A 79 3.75 -12.08 0.28
C SER A 79 2.25 -11.80 0.27
N THR A 80 1.47 -12.61 -0.45
CA THR A 80 0.02 -12.48 -0.52
C THR A 80 -0.64 -13.85 -0.42
N SER A 81 -1.57 -13.97 0.51
CA SER A 81 -2.42 -15.16 0.70
C SER A 81 -3.82 -14.85 0.20
N TYR A 82 -4.30 -15.62 -0.76
CA TYR A 82 -5.64 -15.47 -1.36
C TYR A 82 -6.61 -16.40 -0.64
N THR A 83 -7.62 -15.83 0.02
CA THR A 83 -8.54 -16.58 0.89
C THR A 83 -9.93 -16.75 0.27
N ALA A 84 -10.30 -15.90 -0.70
CA ALA A 84 -11.55 -16.03 -1.45
C ALA A 84 -11.47 -15.33 -2.82
N PRO A 85 -12.38 -15.64 -3.76
CA PRO A 85 -12.48 -14.91 -5.03
C PRO A 85 -12.88 -13.44 -4.81
N GLY A 86 -12.34 -12.54 -5.64
CA GLY A 86 -12.73 -11.13 -5.68
C GLY A 86 -13.76 -10.88 -6.76
N ASP A 87 -15.04 -10.96 -6.43
CA ASP A 87 -16.19 -10.92 -7.35
C ASP A 87 -16.90 -9.56 -7.41
N ALA A 88 -16.30 -8.52 -6.83
CA ALA A 88 -16.77 -7.14 -6.88
C ALA A 88 -15.60 -6.17 -6.72
N ASP A 89 -15.89 -4.86 -6.76
CA ASP A 89 -14.94 -3.82 -6.38
C ASP A 89 -14.38 -4.10 -4.98
N PHE A 90 -13.09 -3.88 -4.80
CA PHE A 90 -12.37 -4.29 -3.61
C PHE A 90 -11.53 -3.16 -3.03
N ASP A 91 -11.39 -3.19 -1.71
CA ASP A 91 -10.58 -2.23 -0.96
C ASP A 91 -9.31 -2.91 -0.44
N ALA A 92 -8.22 -2.17 -0.39
CA ALA A 92 -7.03 -2.54 0.38
C ALA A 92 -6.85 -1.56 1.54
N VAL A 93 -6.66 -2.10 2.75
CA VAL A 93 -6.50 -1.33 3.98
C VAL A 93 -5.15 -1.64 4.59
N ALA A 94 -4.38 -0.61 4.91
CA ALA A 94 -3.12 -0.73 5.65
C ALA A 94 -3.07 0.29 6.78
N ALA A 95 -2.46 -0.07 7.89
CA ALA A 95 -2.28 0.81 9.04
C ALA A 95 -0.79 0.91 9.41
N LEU A 96 -0.41 2.05 10.01
CA LEU A 96 0.88 2.18 10.64
C LEU A 96 0.98 1.13 11.77
N PRO A 97 2.17 0.59 12.03
CA PRO A 97 2.34 -0.28 13.19
C PRO A 97 2.20 0.54 14.47
N GLU A 98 2.28 -0.15 15.61
CA GLU A 98 2.29 0.48 16.92
C GLU A 98 3.26 1.68 16.97
N THR A 99 2.86 2.74 17.68
CA THR A 99 3.57 4.02 17.74
C THR A 99 5.06 3.85 18.02
N GLN A 100 5.43 2.97 18.96
CA GLN A 100 6.83 2.71 19.30
C GLN A 100 7.62 2.14 18.11
N GLN A 101 7.03 1.25 17.31
CA GLN A 101 7.69 0.68 16.14
C GLN A 101 7.84 1.74 15.04
N TRP A 102 6.81 2.56 14.81
CA TRP A 102 6.84 3.65 13.85
C TRP A 102 7.90 4.71 14.21
N GLU A 103 7.97 5.10 15.48
CA GLU A 103 8.97 6.05 15.99
C GLU A 103 10.40 5.50 15.85
N ARG A 104 10.61 4.22 16.15
CA ARG A 104 11.91 3.54 15.95
C ARG A 104 12.32 3.53 14.48
N PHE A 105 11.38 3.25 13.58
CA PHE A 105 11.63 3.32 12.13
C PHE A 105 12.03 4.74 11.71
N CYS A 106 11.29 5.77 12.11
CA CYS A 106 11.58 7.16 11.79
C CYS A 106 12.94 7.61 12.35
N ALA A 107 13.26 7.25 13.60
CA ALA A 107 14.54 7.55 14.23
C ALA A 107 15.71 6.89 13.48
N MET A 108 15.55 5.63 13.06
CA MET A 108 16.54 4.93 12.24
C MET A 108 16.75 5.62 10.89
N LEU A 109 15.64 5.99 10.22
CA LEU A 109 15.67 6.66 8.92
C LEU A 109 16.43 7.98 9.00
N LYS A 110 16.12 8.83 10.00
CA LYS A 110 16.83 10.10 10.24
C LYS A 110 18.32 9.89 10.51
N ARG A 111 18.67 8.89 11.30
CA ARG A 111 20.06 8.64 11.73
C ARG A 111 20.93 8.00 10.63
N LYS A 112 20.37 7.11 9.82
CA LYS A 112 21.12 6.27 8.88
C LYS A 112 20.83 6.59 7.41
N GLY A 113 19.86 7.44 7.12
CA GLY A 113 19.39 7.71 5.76
C GLY A 113 18.63 6.54 5.14
N ARG A 114 18.47 5.42 5.85
CA ARG A 114 17.77 4.22 5.39
C ARG A 114 17.17 3.47 6.56
N ALA A 115 15.93 3.02 6.40
CA ALA A 115 15.26 2.17 7.38
C ALA A 115 14.30 1.19 6.70
N ARG A 116 13.98 0.11 7.40
CA ARG A 116 13.08 -0.96 6.93
C ARG A 116 11.89 -1.08 7.87
N ILE A 117 10.72 -1.34 7.31
CA ILE A 117 9.49 -1.56 8.06
C ILE A 117 8.63 -2.61 7.34
N THR A 118 7.96 -3.45 8.11
CA THR A 118 6.97 -4.40 7.59
C THR A 118 5.59 -3.79 7.78
N ILE A 119 4.79 -3.75 6.73
CA ILE A 119 3.41 -3.25 6.76
C ILE A 119 2.49 -4.34 6.21
N PRO A 120 1.57 -4.87 7.05
CA PRO A 120 0.49 -5.70 6.56
C PRO A 120 -0.60 -4.86 5.90
N SER A 121 -1.32 -5.46 4.96
CA SER A 121 -2.54 -4.90 4.37
C SER A 121 -3.57 -5.99 4.13
N THR A 122 -4.84 -5.67 4.31
CA THR A 122 -5.96 -6.60 4.08
C THR A 122 -6.77 -6.15 2.88
N ILE A 123 -7.10 -7.08 1.98
CA ILE A 123 -7.93 -6.83 0.82
C ILE A 123 -9.33 -7.38 1.10
N ILE A 124 -10.34 -6.53 0.97
CA ILE A 124 -11.72 -6.82 1.37
C ILE A 124 -12.74 -6.47 0.29
N ILE A 125 -13.86 -7.18 0.30
CA ILE A 125 -15.11 -6.81 -0.38
C ILE A 125 -16.18 -6.68 0.72
N GLY A 126 -16.65 -5.45 0.97
CA GLY A 126 -17.45 -5.17 2.17
C GLY A 126 -16.70 -5.60 3.44
N ASN A 127 -17.26 -6.56 4.18
CA ASN A 127 -16.65 -7.10 5.41
C ASN A 127 -15.88 -8.42 5.19
N LYS A 128 -15.83 -8.94 3.95
CA LYS A 128 -15.19 -10.23 3.63
C LYS A 128 -13.73 -10.02 3.24
N ILE A 129 -12.81 -10.70 3.92
CA ILE A 129 -11.40 -10.74 3.54
C ILE A 129 -11.23 -11.70 2.36
N ILE A 130 -10.76 -11.17 1.23
CA ILE A 130 -10.47 -11.96 0.03
C ILE A 130 -8.98 -12.26 -0.12
N ALA A 131 -8.11 -11.44 0.48
CA ALA A 131 -6.68 -11.73 0.60
C ALA A 131 -6.04 -10.96 1.76
N THR A 132 -4.92 -11.46 2.25
CA THR A 132 -3.99 -10.73 3.12
C THR A 132 -2.66 -10.55 2.40
N HIS A 133 -2.03 -9.41 2.59
CA HIS A 133 -0.72 -9.10 2.04
C HIS A 133 0.20 -8.60 3.15
N GLU A 134 1.48 -8.98 3.09
CA GLU A 134 2.54 -8.43 3.93
C GLU A 134 3.67 -7.92 3.04
N GLY A 135 4.03 -6.66 3.21
CA GLY A 135 5.14 -6.02 2.49
C GLY A 135 6.25 -5.59 3.44
N VAL A 136 7.49 -5.92 3.09
CA VAL A 136 8.69 -5.36 3.73
C VAL A 136 9.20 -4.22 2.86
N PHE A 137 9.09 -3.00 3.37
CA PHE A 137 9.47 -1.78 2.66
C PHE A 137 10.76 -1.20 3.22
N VAL A 138 11.53 -0.57 2.34
CA VAL A 138 12.74 0.16 2.69
C VAL A 138 12.57 1.61 2.25
N ALA A 139 12.66 2.53 3.20
CA ALA A 139 12.72 3.96 2.94
C ALA A 139 14.17 4.43 2.89
N ILE A 140 14.48 5.30 1.93
CA ILE A 140 15.79 5.95 1.75
C ILE A 140 15.54 7.46 1.73
N LEU A 141 16.12 8.17 2.70
CA LEU A 141 15.94 9.60 2.89
C LEU A 141 16.75 10.40 1.87
N ASN A 142 16.16 11.45 1.28
CA ASN A 142 16.85 12.38 0.38
C ASN A 142 17.56 11.72 -0.82
N ASP A 143 16.98 10.68 -1.41
CA ASP A 143 17.48 10.15 -2.68
C ASP A 143 17.18 11.18 -3.78
N ARG A 144 18.11 12.12 -3.98
CA ARG A 144 18.16 12.96 -5.18
C ARG A 144 18.46 12.02 -6.36
N LEU A 145 17.44 11.71 -7.15
CA LEU A 145 17.63 11.35 -8.55
C LEU A 145 17.69 12.63 -9.37
#